data_AF-A0A7J5JZ42-F1
#
_entry.id   AF-A0A7J5JZ42-F1
#
_cell.length_a   1.000
_cell.length_b   1.000
_cell.length_c   1.000
_cell.angle_alpha   90.00
_cell.angle_beta   90.00
_cell.angle_gamma   90.00
#
_symmetry.space_group_name_H-M   'P 1'
#
loop_
_entity.id
_entity.type
_entity.pdbx_description
1 polymer ?
#
loop_
_entity_poly.entity_id
_entity_poly.type
_entity_poly.pdbx_seq_one_letter_code
_entity_poly.pdbx_strand_id
1 'polypeptide(L)'
;MRQPDTSALRERLNNYTPGQELEQDKQELEGLPQEVSDQIFAMRNLLKEINKLKEELHGIHGSLMHTVKRERAAFNALDAAKDSADNIVNGICNAIVKAERHTIIQATVGTDELEKVNQCSATHIKAEEELLERHRNKLARHLRDNEGVWLSNHWMNILLVVHAICVFAAILWVYCKRL
;
A
#
# COMPACT_ATOMS: atom_id res chain seq x y z
N MET A 1 -70.86 -36.92 -56.22
CA MET A 1 -70.23 -37.11 -54.90
C MET A 1 -69.45 -38.41 -54.93
N ARG A 2 -68.16 -38.42 -54.57
CA ARG A 2 -67.30 -39.61 -54.59
C ARG A 2 -67.76 -40.54 -53.45
N GLN A 3 -68.03 -41.82 -53.75
CA GLN A 3 -68.41 -42.79 -52.71
C GLN A 3 -67.29 -42.84 -51.64
N PRO A 4 -67.64 -42.82 -50.34
CA PRO A 4 -66.65 -42.99 -49.29
C PRO A 4 -65.98 -44.36 -49.46
N ASP A 5 -64.66 -44.39 -49.34
CA ASP A 5 -63.89 -45.62 -49.46
C ASP A 5 -64.22 -46.52 -48.27
N THR A 6 -65.10 -47.49 -48.53
CA THR A 6 -65.61 -48.44 -47.54
C THR A 6 -64.95 -49.81 -47.68
N SER A 7 -63.93 -49.93 -48.54
CA SER A 7 -63.23 -51.19 -48.82
C SER A 7 -62.63 -51.80 -47.54
N ALA A 8 -61.92 -51.00 -46.75
CA ALA A 8 -61.32 -51.42 -45.48
C ALA A 8 -62.35 -51.86 -44.41
N LEU A 9 -63.50 -51.18 -44.34
CA LEU A 9 -64.56 -51.55 -43.40
C LEU A 9 -65.27 -52.83 -43.84
N ARG A 10 -65.47 -53.01 -45.15
CA ARG A 10 -66.12 -54.19 -45.73
C ARG A 10 -65.22 -55.43 -45.61
N GLU A 11 -63.92 -55.27 -45.77
CA GLU A 11 -62.92 -56.32 -45.52
C GLU A 11 -62.88 -56.72 -44.03
N ARG A 12 -62.87 -55.74 -43.11
CA ARG A 12 -62.98 -56.01 -41.67
C ARG A 12 -64.26 -56.74 -41.30
N LEU A 13 -65.40 -56.35 -41.87
CA LEU A 13 -66.70 -56.99 -41.60
C LEU A 13 -66.76 -58.43 -42.12
N ASN A 14 -66.14 -58.71 -43.28
CA ASN A 14 -66.07 -60.05 -43.84
C ASN A 14 -65.17 -61.00 -43.04
N ASN A 15 -64.17 -60.46 -42.33
CA ASN A 15 -63.26 -61.22 -41.47
C ASN A 15 -63.69 -61.21 -39.98
N TYR A 16 -64.82 -60.60 -39.65
CA TYR A 16 -65.29 -60.43 -38.27
C TYR A 16 -65.87 -61.73 -37.71
N THR A 17 -65.25 -62.26 -36.66
CA THR A 17 -65.75 -63.42 -35.92
C THR A 17 -65.98 -63.03 -34.45
N PRO A 18 -67.23 -62.81 -34.01
CA PRO A 18 -67.53 -62.22 -32.70
C PRO A 18 -66.96 -63.01 -31.50
N GLY A 19 -66.82 -64.33 -31.63
CA GLY A 19 -66.28 -65.18 -30.57
C GLY A 19 -64.77 -65.03 -30.36
N GLN A 20 -64.01 -64.73 -31.41
CA GLN A 20 -62.55 -64.57 -31.33
C GLN A 20 -62.15 -63.25 -30.67
N GLU A 21 -62.81 -62.14 -31.04
CA GLU A 21 -62.56 -60.85 -30.38
C GLU A 21 -62.95 -60.90 -28.89
N LEU A 22 -64.07 -61.56 -28.55
CA LEU A 22 -64.49 -61.72 -27.15
C LEU A 22 -63.50 -62.56 -26.32
N GLU A 23 -62.91 -63.61 -26.88
CA GLU A 23 -61.85 -64.36 -26.20
C GLU A 23 -60.57 -63.54 -26.05
N GLN A 24 -60.21 -62.78 -27.08
CA GLN A 24 -59.03 -61.92 -27.08
C GLN A 24 -59.15 -60.80 -26.03
N ASP A 25 -60.30 -60.13 -25.98
CA ASP A 25 -60.62 -59.11 -24.96
C ASP A 25 -60.62 -59.70 -23.54
N LYS A 26 -61.13 -60.93 -23.35
CA LYS A 26 -61.06 -61.61 -22.05
C LYS A 26 -59.64 -61.90 -21.62
N GLN A 27 -58.80 -62.35 -22.54
CA GLN A 27 -57.41 -62.68 -22.27
C GLN A 27 -56.59 -61.42 -21.93
N GLU A 28 -56.86 -60.31 -22.62
CA GLU A 28 -56.28 -59.00 -22.34
C GLU A 28 -56.78 -58.46 -20.98
N LEU A 29 -58.08 -58.59 -20.70
CA LEU A 29 -58.69 -58.19 -19.43
C LEU A 29 -58.16 -59.02 -18.24
N GLU A 30 -57.84 -60.29 -18.41
CA GLU A 30 -57.23 -61.13 -17.37
C GLU A 30 -55.76 -60.76 -17.09
N GLY A 31 -55.04 -60.20 -18.08
CA GLY A 31 -53.66 -59.72 -17.91
C GLY A 31 -53.56 -58.38 -17.17
N LEU A 32 -54.52 -57.47 -17.38
CA LEU A 32 -54.54 -56.13 -16.78
C LEU A 32 -54.45 -56.12 -15.23
N PRO A 33 -55.16 -56.98 -14.46
CA PRO A 33 -55.03 -57.05 -13.01
C PRO A 33 -53.61 -57.32 -12.53
N GLN A 34 -52.88 -58.22 -13.22
CA GLN A 34 -51.50 -58.55 -12.87
C GLN A 34 -50.58 -57.36 -13.15
N GLU A 35 -50.70 -56.74 -14.33
CA GLU A 35 -49.96 -55.54 -14.69
C GLU A 35 -50.18 -54.41 -13.66
N VAL A 36 -51.43 -54.14 -13.31
CA VAL A 36 -51.80 -53.13 -12.30
C VAL A 36 -51.21 -53.48 -10.93
N SER A 37 -51.23 -54.76 -10.54
CA SER A 37 -50.64 -55.22 -9.28
C SER A 37 -49.12 -54.98 -9.25
N ASP A 38 -48.43 -55.29 -10.34
CA ASP A 38 -46.98 -55.09 -10.46
C ASP A 38 -46.62 -53.60 -10.44
N GLN A 39 -47.41 -52.76 -11.11
CA GLN A 39 -47.27 -51.29 -11.04
C GLN A 39 -47.51 -50.75 -9.63
N ILE A 40 -48.53 -51.23 -8.92
CA ILE A 40 -48.80 -50.84 -7.52
C ILE A 40 -47.61 -51.23 -6.62
N PHE A 41 -47.02 -52.41 -6.83
CA PHE A 41 -45.85 -52.84 -6.07
C PHE A 41 -44.64 -51.94 -6.34
N ALA A 42 -44.36 -51.62 -7.61
CA ALA A 42 -43.30 -50.70 -7.99
C ALA A 42 -43.50 -49.31 -7.37
N MET A 43 -44.72 -48.77 -7.42
CA MET A 43 -45.07 -47.49 -6.79
C MET A 43 -44.85 -47.50 -5.28
N ARG A 44 -45.18 -48.59 -4.58
CA ARG A 44 -44.92 -48.71 -3.14
C ARG A 44 -43.43 -48.70 -2.81
N ASN A 45 -42.58 -49.32 -3.63
CA ASN A 45 -41.14 -49.29 -3.42
C ASN A 45 -40.58 -47.87 -3.62
N LEU A 46 -40.99 -47.18 -4.69
CA LEU A 46 -40.61 -45.78 -4.89
C LEU A 46 -41.03 -44.89 -3.72
N LEU A 47 -42.25 -45.09 -3.18
CA LEU A 47 -42.71 -44.34 -2.02
C LEU A 47 -41.86 -44.57 -0.77
N LYS A 48 -41.36 -45.80 -0.56
CA LYS A 48 -40.43 -46.11 0.54
C LYS A 48 -39.09 -45.38 0.37
N GLU A 49 -38.55 -45.35 -0.84
CA GLU A 49 -37.30 -44.63 -1.13
C GLU A 49 -37.46 -43.11 -0.94
N ILE A 50 -38.58 -42.54 -1.42
CA ILE A 50 -38.91 -41.12 -1.21
C ILE A 50 -39.00 -40.80 0.29
N ASN A 51 -39.62 -41.66 1.09
CA ASN A 51 -39.67 -41.45 2.54
C ASN A 51 -38.29 -41.53 3.19
N LYS A 52 -37.41 -42.43 2.75
CA LYS A 52 -36.04 -42.49 3.25
C LYS A 52 -35.27 -41.21 2.93
N LEU A 53 -35.36 -40.73 1.68
CA LEU A 53 -34.74 -39.49 1.24
C LEU A 53 -35.27 -38.28 2.01
N LYS A 54 -36.57 -38.26 2.32
CA LYS A 54 -37.19 -37.21 3.14
C LYS A 54 -36.58 -37.14 4.53
N GLU A 55 -36.38 -38.28 5.20
CA GLU A 55 -35.77 -38.32 6.54
C GLU A 55 -34.30 -37.89 6.50
N GLU A 56 -33.53 -38.34 5.51
CA GLU A 56 -32.14 -37.89 5.32
C GLU A 56 -32.07 -36.37 5.09
N LEU A 57 -32.94 -35.82 4.24
CA LEU A 57 -33.02 -34.38 3.99
C LEU A 57 -33.39 -33.59 5.25
N HIS A 58 -34.29 -34.13 6.08
CA HIS A 58 -34.65 -33.51 7.35
C HIS A 58 -33.45 -33.47 8.32
N GLY A 59 -32.68 -34.55 8.40
CA GLY A 59 -31.44 -34.60 9.18
C GLY A 59 -30.37 -33.62 8.70
N ILE A 60 -30.20 -33.50 7.37
CA ILE A 60 -29.28 -32.51 6.77
C ILE A 60 -29.75 -31.09 7.10
N HIS A 61 -31.05 -30.81 6.97
CA HIS A 61 -31.60 -29.49 7.29
C HIS A 61 -31.37 -29.10 8.76
N GLY A 62 -31.59 -30.02 9.70
CA GLY A 62 -31.29 -29.79 11.11
C GLY A 62 -29.81 -29.49 11.37
N SER A 63 -28.92 -30.28 10.76
CA SER A 63 -27.46 -30.08 10.86
C SER A 63 -27.02 -28.72 10.28
N LEU A 64 -27.61 -28.32 9.15
CA LEU A 64 -27.37 -27.03 8.53
C LEU A 64 -27.83 -25.89 9.44
N MET A 65 -29.01 -26.00 10.05
CA MET A 65 -29.52 -24.98 10.97
C MET A 65 -28.60 -24.80 12.20
N HIS A 66 -28.07 -25.89 12.75
CA HIS A 66 -27.07 -25.80 13.83
C HIS A 66 -25.78 -25.12 13.36
N THR A 67 -25.32 -25.42 12.15
CA THR A 67 -24.10 -24.82 11.57
C THR A 67 -24.27 -23.32 11.36
N VAL A 68 -25.40 -22.89 10.76
CA VAL A 68 -25.74 -21.48 10.58
C VAL A 68 -25.82 -20.74 11.92
N LYS A 69 -26.39 -21.36 12.96
CA LYS A 69 -26.44 -20.77 14.30
C LYS A 69 -25.04 -20.56 14.90
N ARG A 70 -24.14 -21.55 14.73
CA ARG A 70 -22.75 -21.45 15.19
C ARG A 70 -21.98 -20.38 14.43
N GLU A 71 -22.15 -20.31 13.12
CA GLU A 71 -21.54 -19.29 12.27
C GLU A 71 -21.99 -17.88 12.69
N ARG A 72 -23.30 -17.69 12.91
CA ARG A 72 -23.82 -16.41 13.41
C ARG A 72 -23.25 -16.02 14.77
N ALA A 73 -23.08 -16.98 15.68
CA ALA A 73 -22.45 -16.72 16.97
C ALA A 73 -20.97 -16.32 16.82
N ALA A 74 -20.25 -16.97 15.91
CA ALA A 74 -18.85 -16.62 15.60
C ALA A 74 -18.74 -15.22 14.99
N PHE A 75 -19.64 -14.83 14.07
CA PHE A 75 -19.69 -13.48 13.52
C PHE A 75 -19.96 -12.42 14.58
N ASN A 76 -20.90 -12.65 15.49
CA ASN A 76 -21.17 -11.71 16.58
C ASN A 76 -19.96 -11.55 17.51
N ALA A 77 -19.22 -12.63 17.78
CA ALA A 77 -18.00 -12.57 18.57
C ALA A 77 -16.89 -11.79 17.85
N LEU A 78 -16.78 -11.96 16.53
CA LEU A 78 -15.82 -11.21 15.71
C LEU A 78 -16.14 -9.71 15.67
N ASP A 79 -17.42 -9.36 15.55
CA ASP A 79 -17.89 -7.97 15.59
C ASP A 79 -17.57 -7.31 16.94
N ALA A 80 -17.82 -8.02 18.05
CA ALA A 80 -17.43 -7.55 19.39
C ALA A 80 -15.90 -7.42 19.55
N ALA A 81 -15.12 -8.32 18.97
CA ALA A 81 -13.66 -8.25 18.98
C ALA A 81 -13.14 -7.03 18.20
N LYS A 82 -13.78 -6.71 17.06
CA LYS A 82 -13.48 -5.51 16.28
C LYS A 82 -13.76 -4.24 17.09
N ASP A 83 -14.92 -4.12 17.71
CA ASP A 83 -15.26 -2.96 18.55
C ASP A 83 -14.29 -2.82 19.73
N SER A 84 -13.86 -3.94 20.30
CA SER A 84 -12.83 -3.95 21.35
C SER A 84 -11.48 -3.44 20.82
N ALA A 85 -11.06 -3.87 19.63
CA ALA A 85 -9.83 -3.41 19.01
C ALA A 85 -9.86 -1.90 18.74
N ASP A 86 -10.98 -1.38 18.22
CA ASP A 86 -11.17 0.07 17.99
C ASP A 86 -11.07 0.85 19.32
N ASN A 87 -11.65 0.33 20.39
CA ASN A 87 -11.53 0.93 21.73
C ASN A 87 -10.09 0.92 22.26
N ILE A 88 -9.34 -0.16 22.06
CA ILE A 88 -7.92 -0.26 22.46
C ILE A 88 -7.08 0.76 21.68
N VAL A 89 -7.24 0.82 20.36
CA VAL A 89 -6.52 1.77 19.50
C VAL A 89 -6.80 3.20 19.95
N ASN A 90 -8.07 3.55 20.16
CA ASN A 90 -8.46 4.87 20.65
C ASN A 90 -7.85 5.18 22.03
N GLY A 91 -7.83 4.21 22.94
CA GLY A 91 -7.20 4.35 24.25
C GLY A 91 -5.70 4.61 24.18
N ILE A 92 -4.98 3.87 23.34
CA ILE A 92 -3.54 4.05 23.12
C ILE A 92 -3.25 5.40 22.47
N CYS A 93 -3.96 5.75 21.40
CA CYS A 93 -3.81 7.04 20.72
C CYS A 93 -4.00 8.21 21.70
N ASN A 94 -5.03 8.15 22.55
CA ASN A 94 -5.27 9.17 23.56
C ASN A 94 -4.15 9.22 24.62
N ALA A 95 -3.63 8.07 25.06
CA ALA A 95 -2.52 8.01 26.00
C ALA A 95 -1.24 8.60 25.41
N ILE A 96 -0.94 8.35 24.14
CA ILE A 96 0.20 8.95 23.42
C ILE A 96 0.04 10.47 23.36
N VAL A 97 -1.10 10.97 22.89
CA VAL A 97 -1.37 12.42 22.82
C VAL A 97 -1.25 13.07 24.20
N LYS A 98 -1.71 12.38 25.26
CA LYS A 98 -1.54 12.85 26.63
C LYS A 98 -0.05 12.88 27.01
N ALA A 99 0.69 11.82 26.75
CA ALA A 99 2.11 11.75 27.02
C ALA A 99 2.85 12.88 26.30
N GLU A 100 2.67 13.06 25.00
CA GLU A 100 3.30 14.14 24.20
C GLU A 100 3.08 15.54 24.82
N ARG A 101 1.85 15.83 25.28
CA ARG A 101 1.54 17.11 25.95
C ARG A 101 2.25 17.28 27.29
N HIS A 102 2.46 16.19 28.03
CA HIS A 102 3.02 16.24 29.39
C HIS A 102 4.54 16.02 29.41
N THR A 103 5.11 15.42 28.35
CA THR A 103 6.56 15.22 28.16
C THR A 103 7.19 16.30 27.30
N ILE A 104 6.56 17.47 27.15
CA ILE A 104 7.28 18.65 26.69
C ILE A 104 8.48 18.78 27.63
N ILE A 105 9.66 18.40 27.16
CA ILE A 105 10.91 18.64 27.87
C ILE A 105 11.06 20.15 27.85
N GLN A 106 10.51 20.80 28.87
CA GLN A 106 10.87 22.15 29.24
C GLN A 106 12.33 22.08 29.67
N ALA A 107 13.23 22.13 28.69
CA ALA A 107 14.58 22.59 28.93
C ALA A 107 14.47 24.08 29.22
N THR A 108 14.06 24.41 30.44
CA THR A 108 14.11 25.77 30.95
C THR A 108 15.59 26.09 31.09
N VAL A 109 16.17 26.74 30.08
CA VAL A 109 17.53 27.28 30.17
C VAL A 109 17.49 28.34 31.26
N GLY A 110 18.11 28.05 32.40
CA GLY A 110 18.20 28.99 33.51
C GLY A 110 18.87 30.28 33.05
N THR A 111 18.36 31.42 33.50
CA THR A 111 18.92 32.75 33.19
C THR A 111 20.41 32.83 33.51
N ASP A 112 20.86 32.14 34.57
CA ASP A 112 22.25 32.10 35.01
C ASP A 112 23.16 31.38 34.01
N GLU A 113 22.68 30.30 33.38
CA GLU A 113 23.43 29.59 32.34
C GLU A 113 23.48 30.40 31.05
N LEU A 114 22.39 31.11 30.73
CA LEU A 114 22.36 32.04 29.60
C LEU A 114 23.31 33.22 29.83
N GLU A 115 23.39 33.73 31.06
CA GLU A 115 24.32 34.80 31.44
C GLU A 115 25.78 34.36 31.33
N LYS A 116 26.13 33.14 31.76
CA LYS A 116 27.47 32.56 31.58
C LYS A 116 27.84 32.44 30.10
N VAL A 117 26.93 31.97 29.25
CA VAL A 117 27.17 31.88 27.81
C VAL A 117 27.36 33.26 27.20
N ASN A 118 26.54 34.24 27.60
CA ASN A 118 26.66 35.61 27.14
C ASN A 118 27.99 36.26 27.58
N GLN A 119 28.39 36.07 28.83
CA GLN A 119 29.66 36.57 29.36
C GLN A 119 30.87 35.93 28.65
N CYS A 120 30.83 34.62 28.41
CA CYS A 120 31.85 33.91 27.63
C CYS A 120 31.96 34.50 26.22
N SER A 121 30.81 34.75 25.57
CA SER A 121 30.74 35.31 24.23
C SER A 121 31.29 36.73 24.19
N ALA A 122 30.94 37.59 25.14
CA ALA A 122 31.47 38.95 25.27
C ALA A 122 33.00 38.96 25.49
N THR A 123 33.51 38.01 26.27
CA THR A 123 34.95 37.88 26.53
C THR A 123 35.70 37.47 25.26
N HIS A 124 35.14 36.53 24.49
CA HIS A 124 35.71 36.09 23.23
C HIS A 124 35.73 37.22 22.20
N ILE A 125 34.63 37.95 22.04
CA ILE A 125 34.52 39.10 21.13
C ILE A 125 35.60 40.14 21.44
N LYS A 126 35.77 40.49 22.73
CA LYS A 126 36.78 41.44 23.15
C LYS A 126 38.21 40.96 22.83
N ALA A 127 38.49 39.68 23.04
CA ALA A 127 39.79 39.11 22.72
C ALA A 127 40.08 39.12 21.21
N GLU A 128 39.06 38.86 20.38
CA GLU A 128 39.17 38.96 18.92
C GLU A 128 39.41 40.40 18.45
N GLU A 129 38.68 41.37 19.01
CA GLU A 129 38.88 42.80 18.70
C GLU A 129 40.31 43.25 19.02
N GLU A 130 40.84 42.89 20.20
CA GLU A 130 42.22 43.20 20.57
C GLU A 130 43.25 42.55 19.63
N LEU A 131 43.00 41.31 19.19
CA LEU A 131 43.85 40.63 18.21
C LEU A 131 43.83 41.37 16.87
N LEU A 132 42.64 41.70 16.37
CA LEU A 132 42.48 42.44 15.13
C LEU A 132 43.14 43.82 15.19
N GLU A 133 43.05 44.52 16.31
CA GLU A 133 43.70 45.81 16.50
C GLU A 133 45.23 45.69 16.54
N ARG A 134 45.77 44.66 17.20
CA ARG A 134 47.21 44.35 17.15
C ARG A 134 47.67 44.08 15.71
N HIS A 135 46.91 43.28 14.97
CA HIS A 135 47.20 43.00 13.55
C HIS A 135 47.15 44.27 12.69
N ARG A 136 46.12 45.10 12.85
CA ARG A 136 45.98 46.40 12.16
C ARG A 136 47.17 47.31 12.43
N ASN A 137 47.55 47.46 13.70
CA ASN A 137 48.67 48.32 14.10
C ASN A 137 50.01 47.79 13.56
N LYS A 138 50.20 46.47 13.53
CA LYS A 138 51.39 45.84 12.94
C LYS A 138 51.48 46.11 11.43
N LEU A 139 50.36 45.96 10.71
CA LEU A 139 50.30 46.28 9.28
C LEU A 139 50.58 47.77 9.02
N ALA A 140 50.00 48.67 9.82
CA ALA A 140 50.25 50.10 9.70
C ALA A 140 51.73 50.46 9.94
N ARG A 141 52.40 49.81 10.90
CA ARG A 141 53.85 49.97 11.11
C ARG A 141 54.66 49.47 9.93
N HIS A 142 54.41 48.25 9.46
CA HIS A 142 55.14 47.70 8.30
C HIS A 142 54.96 48.59 7.05
N LEU A 143 53.77 49.19 6.86
CA LEU A 143 53.52 50.13 5.77
C LEU A 143 54.28 51.46 5.96
N ARG A 144 54.27 52.03 7.17
CA ARG A 144 54.98 53.29 7.47
C ARG A 144 56.49 53.16 7.35
N ASP A 145 57.03 52.06 7.85
CA ASP A 145 58.47 51.82 7.92
C ASP A 145 59.00 51.20 6.61
N ASN A 146 58.16 51.12 5.56
CA ASN A 146 58.46 50.55 4.25
C ASN A 146 59.02 49.12 4.31
N GLU A 147 58.63 48.33 5.31
CA GLU A 147 59.12 46.95 5.50
C GLU A 147 58.43 45.93 4.58
N GLY A 148 57.55 46.37 3.68
CA GLY A 148 56.94 45.52 2.65
C GLY A 148 57.96 45.10 1.59
N VAL A 149 57.89 43.83 1.14
CA VAL A 149 58.76 43.28 0.09
C VAL A 149 58.82 44.18 -1.16
N TRP A 150 57.73 44.87 -1.51
CA TRP A 150 57.70 45.74 -2.69
C TRP A 150 58.04 47.22 -2.41
N LEU A 151 57.86 47.70 -1.17
CA LEU A 151 58.05 49.11 -0.78
C LEU A 151 59.40 49.36 -0.08
N SER A 152 60.16 48.30 0.18
CA SER A 152 61.45 48.43 0.86
C SER A 152 62.44 49.29 0.09
N ASN A 153 63.15 50.15 0.82
CA ASN A 153 64.26 50.95 0.31
C ASN A 153 65.28 50.12 -0.49
N HIS A 154 65.46 48.84 -0.14
CA HIS A 154 66.35 47.94 -0.85
C HIS A 154 65.87 47.65 -2.28
N TRP A 155 64.58 47.35 -2.47
CA TRP A 155 63.99 47.09 -3.78
C TRP A 155 63.89 48.36 -4.64
N MET A 156 63.56 49.50 -4.04
CA MET A 156 63.58 50.80 -4.74
C MET A 156 64.99 51.13 -5.28
N ASN A 157 66.04 50.85 -4.51
CA ASN A 157 67.42 51.03 -4.98
C ASN A 157 67.78 50.05 -6.11
N ILE A 158 67.39 48.78 -6.03
CA ILE A 158 67.62 47.82 -7.10
C ILE A 158 66.94 48.27 -8.40
N LEU A 159 65.67 48.69 -8.34
CA LEU A 159 64.93 49.19 -9.49
C LEU A 159 65.60 50.43 -10.10
N LEU A 160 66.08 51.36 -9.27
CA LEU A 160 66.80 52.55 -9.73
C LEU A 160 68.08 52.18 -10.50
N VAL A 161 68.87 51.23 -9.98
CA VAL A 161 70.12 50.78 -10.62
C VAL A 161 69.83 50.13 -11.97
N VAL A 162 68.86 49.22 -12.03
CA VAL A 162 68.45 48.58 -13.29
C VAL A 162 67.98 49.62 -14.31
N HIS A 163 67.19 50.60 -13.88
CA HIS A 163 66.71 51.66 -14.76
C HIS A 163 67.85 52.54 -15.31
N ALA A 164 68.82 52.90 -14.45
CA ALA A 164 70.00 53.64 -14.87
C ALA A 164 70.79 52.87 -15.95
N ILE A 165 71.01 51.56 -15.75
CA ILE A 165 71.70 50.70 -16.74
C ILE A 165 70.96 50.71 -18.08
N CYS A 166 69.63 50.57 -18.07
CA CYS A 166 68.82 50.62 -19.29
C CYS A 166 68.94 51.96 -20.03
N VAL A 167 68.93 53.09 -19.30
CA VAL A 167 69.11 54.42 -19.89
C VAL A 167 70.52 54.58 -20.47
N PHE A 168 71.55 54.15 -19.74
CA PHE A 168 72.93 54.17 -20.25
C PHE A 168 73.09 53.34 -21.51
N ALA A 169 72.51 52.13 -21.56
CA ALA A 169 72.50 51.29 -22.75
C ALA A 169 71.81 51.97 -23.93
N ALA A 170 70.67 52.64 -23.71
CA ALA A 170 69.96 53.38 -24.75
C ALA A 170 70.80 54.58 -25.27
N ILE A 171 71.47 55.31 -24.39
CA ILE A 171 72.37 56.40 -24.77
C ILE A 171 73.54 55.88 -25.60
N LEU A 172 74.23 54.83 -25.14
CA LEU A 172 75.32 54.19 -25.87
C LEU A 172 74.86 53.70 -27.25
N TRP A 173 73.68 53.09 -27.33
CA TRP A 173 73.09 52.67 -28.60
C TRP A 173 72.87 53.85 -29.56
N VAL A 174 72.36 54.98 -29.07
CA VAL A 174 72.18 56.20 -29.87
C VAL A 174 73.51 56.77 -30.35
N TYR A 175 74.54 56.78 -29.50
CA TYR A 175 75.89 57.23 -29.88
C TYR A 175 76.56 56.29 -30.89
N CYS A 176 76.48 54.97 -30.68
CA CYS A 176 76.99 53.98 -31.64
C CYS A 176 76.27 54.03 -33.00
N LYS A 177 75.03 54.53 -33.06
CA LYS A 177 74.28 54.71 -34.32
C LYS A 177 74.54 56.08 -34.99
N ARG A 178 75.20 57.01 -34.30
CA ARG A 178 75.59 58.34 -34.81
C ARG A 178 77.06 58.45 -35.23
N LEU A 179 77.90 57.45 -34.91
CA LEU A 179 79.16 57.18 -35.61
C LEU A 179 78.90 56.36 -36.88
#